data_AF-A0A9D1A8W8-F1
#
_entry.id   AF-A0A9D1A8W8-F1
#
_cell.length_a   1.000
_cell.length_b   1.000
_cell.length_c   1.000
_cell.angle_alpha   90.00
_cell.angle_beta   90.00
_cell.angle_gamma   90.00
#
_symmetry.space_group_name_H-M   'P 1'
#
loop_
_entity.id
_entity.type
_entity.pdbx_description
1 polymer ?
#
loop_
_entity_poly.entity_id
_entity_poly.type
_entity_poly.pdbx_seq_one_letter_code
_entity_poly.pdbx_strand_id
1 'polypeptide(L)'
;MKKCKITVMRISRYEDLMAQYENPIDHACGMAVGQIFVANGWEKPAGFCESAWDTLSPFVLALSHGGKNFYDGWMKNPKSAMLSCNDG
;
A
#
# COMPACT_ATOMS: atom_id res chain seq x y z
N MET A 1 -13.76 -2.25 -14.52
CA MET A 1 -12.68 -2.79 -13.66
C MET A 1 -13.27 -3.25 -12.34
N LYS A 2 -12.72 -4.29 -11.71
CA LYS A 2 -13.22 -4.77 -10.41
C LYS A 2 -12.75 -3.84 -9.29
N LYS A 3 -13.53 -3.75 -8.20
CA LYS A 3 -13.10 -3.03 -7.00
C LYS A 3 -11.98 -3.81 -6.31
N CYS A 4 -10.97 -3.08 -5.81
CA CYS A 4 -9.86 -3.65 -5.06
C CYS A 4 -9.91 -3.15 -3.63
N LYS A 5 -9.82 -4.07 -2.66
CA LYS A 5 -9.70 -3.73 -1.24
C LYS A 5 -8.23 -3.58 -0.89
N ILE A 6 -7.88 -2.46 -0.28
CA ILE A 6 -6.56 -2.19 0.29
C ILE A 6 -6.74 -2.18 1.81
N THR A 7 -5.85 -2.85 2.52
CA THR A 7 -5.88 -2.91 3.99
C THR A 7 -4.50 -2.59 4.51
N VAL A 8 -4.42 -1.64 5.44
CA VAL A 8 -3.16 -1.29 6.10
C VAL A 8 -2.83 -2.39 7.11
N MET A 9 -1.87 -3.25 6.78
CA MET A 9 -1.58 -4.44 7.56
C MET A 9 -0.57 -4.20 8.67
N ARG A 10 0.38 -3.29 8.44
CA ARG A 10 1.44 -2.91 9.38
C ARG A 10 1.91 -1.51 9.05
N ILE A 11 2.36 -0.79 10.06
CA ILE A 11 3.10 0.47 9.92
C ILE A 11 4.48 0.21 10.52
N SER A 12 5.52 0.43 9.73
CA SER A 12 6.91 0.26 10.15
C SER A 12 7.47 1.61 10.59
N ARG A 13 8.30 1.61 11.63
CA ARG A 13 9.07 2.77 12.07
C ARG A 13 10.45 2.28 12.51
N TYR A 14 11.49 2.97 12.07
CA TYR A 14 12.88 2.63 12.35
C TYR A 14 13.52 3.77 13.14
N GLU A 15 13.20 3.87 14.43
CA GLU A 15 13.54 5.03 15.26
C GLU A 15 15.04 5.34 15.29
N ASP A 16 15.87 4.31 15.21
CA ASP A 16 17.33 4.40 15.12
C ASP A 16 17.80 5.07 13.83
N LEU A 17 17.26 4.64 12.68
CA LEU A 17 17.58 5.21 11.37
C LEU A 17 17.01 6.63 11.23
N MET A 18 15.79 6.86 11.74
CA MET A 18 15.16 8.17 11.75
C MET A 18 16.02 9.17 12.53
N ALA A 19 16.49 8.80 13.73
CA ALA A 19 17.35 9.66 14.54
C ALA A 19 18.72 9.95 13.87
N GLN A 20 19.22 9.02 13.06
CA GLN A 20 20.51 9.17 12.38
C GLN A 20 20.44 9.97 11.07
N TYR A 21 19.36 9.81 10.30
CA TYR A 21 19.30 10.27 8.91
C TYR A 21 18.17 11.26 8.60
N GLU A 22 17.15 11.38 9.45
CA GLU A 22 15.99 12.21 9.19
C GLU A 22 16.00 13.51 10.02
N ASN A 23 15.42 14.56 9.45
CA ASN A 23 15.08 15.75 10.23
C ASN A 23 13.77 15.52 11.00
N PRO A 24 13.49 16.31 12.05
CA PRO A 24 12.18 16.29 12.69
C PRO A 24 11.05 16.43 11.67
N ILE A 25 10.11 15.48 11.68
CA ILE A 25 9.02 15.41 10.72
C ILE A 25 7.78 16.08 11.31
N ASP A 26 7.21 17.05 10.59
CA ASP A 26 5.99 17.75 11.00
C ASP A 26 4.71 16.95 10.66
N HIS A 27 4.79 16.10 9.61
CA HIS A 27 3.68 15.29 9.10
C HIS A 27 4.10 13.83 8.86
N ALA A 28 3.98 13.00 9.89
CA ALA A 28 4.20 11.55 9.78
C ALA A 28 3.05 10.84 9.03
N CYS A 29 3.28 9.58 8.65
CA CYS A 29 2.25 8.71 8.06
C CYS A 29 0.99 8.66 8.96
N GLY A 30 -0.13 9.16 8.43
CA GLY A 30 -1.42 9.24 9.13
C GLY A 30 -2.32 8.01 8.95
N MET A 31 -1.80 6.93 8.35
CA MET A 31 -2.55 5.67 8.20
C MET A 31 -2.70 4.97 9.56
N ALA A 32 -3.72 4.13 9.70
CA ALA A 32 -3.91 3.28 10.89
C ALA A 32 -3.93 1.80 10.50
N VAL A 33 -3.31 0.94 11.33
CA VAL A 33 -3.40 -0.52 11.13
C VAL A 33 -4.87 -0.97 11.16
N GLY A 34 -5.25 -1.81 10.21
CA GLY A 34 -6.62 -2.25 10.00
C GLY A 34 -7.49 -1.28 9.20
N GLN A 35 -7.00 -0.08 8.85
CA GLN A 35 -7.72 0.84 7.98
C GLN A 35 -7.92 0.21 6.60
N ILE A 36 -9.12 0.33 6.07
CA ILE A 36 -9.54 -0.26 4.80
C ILE A 36 -9.88 0.85 3.82
N PHE A 37 -9.38 0.71 2.60
CA PHE A 37 -9.75 1.53 1.47
C PHE A 37 -10.28 0.64 0.35
N VAL A 38 -11.13 1.22 -0.50
CA VAL A 38 -11.64 0.55 -1.69
C VAL A 38 -11.31 1.40 -2.90
N ALA A 39 -10.46 0.88 -3.77
CA ALA A 39 -10.21 1.45 -5.08
C ALA A 39 -11.31 0.99 -6.05
N ASN A 40 -11.95 1.94 -6.73
CA ASN A 40 -12.94 1.66 -7.75
C ASN A 40 -12.24 1.50 -9.11
N GLY A 41 -11.75 0.29 -9.39
CA GLY A 41 -10.81 0.09 -10.50
C GLY A 41 -9.43 0.62 -10.13
N TRP A 42 -8.89 1.55 -10.95
CA TRP A 42 -7.58 2.18 -10.77
C TRP A 42 -7.69 3.63 -10.26
N GLU A 43 -8.84 3.99 -9.70
CA GLU A 43 -9.01 5.29 -9.04
C GLU A 43 -8.39 5.26 -7.63
N LYS A 44 -7.52 6.23 -7.33
CA LYS A 44 -6.96 6.40 -5.98
C LYS A 44 -8.09 6.63 -4.98
N PRO A 45 -8.20 5.85 -3.89
CA PRO A 45 -9.21 6.10 -2.87
C PRO A 45 -9.03 7.48 -2.22
N ALA A 46 -10.14 8.15 -1.91
CA ALA A 46 -10.12 9.38 -1.15
C ALA A 46 -9.45 9.16 0.22
N GLY A 47 -8.58 10.08 0.63
CA GLY A 47 -7.83 9.98 1.87
C GLY A 47 -6.68 8.96 1.86
N PHE A 48 -6.40 8.30 0.73
CA PHE A 48 -5.22 7.44 0.61
C PHE A 48 -3.95 8.25 0.32
N CYS A 49 -2.86 7.89 1.00
CA CYS A 49 -1.55 8.53 0.82
C CYS A 49 -1.12 8.45 -0.65
N GLU A 50 -0.65 9.57 -1.20
CA GLU A 50 -0.22 9.66 -2.59
C GLU A 50 1.04 8.83 -2.86
N SER A 51 2.07 8.98 -2.04
CA SER A 51 3.31 8.19 -2.21
C SER A 51 3.08 6.67 -2.12
N ALA A 52 2.21 6.26 -1.19
CA ALA A 52 1.78 4.86 -1.11
C ALA A 52 0.99 4.45 -2.36
N TRP A 53 0.12 5.32 -2.89
CA TRP A 53 -0.64 5.03 -4.09
C TRP A 53 0.26 4.78 -5.29
N ASP A 54 1.29 5.59 -5.51
CA ASP A 54 2.18 5.44 -6.66
C ASP A 54 2.85 4.06 -6.69
N THR A 55 3.19 3.53 -5.51
CA THR A 55 3.73 2.18 -5.37
C THR A 55 2.67 1.09 -5.62
N LEU A 56 1.47 1.27 -5.09
CA LEU A 56 0.41 0.25 -5.11
C LEU A 56 -0.40 0.24 -6.41
N SER A 57 -0.50 1.37 -7.10
CA SER A 57 -1.44 1.59 -8.20
C SER A 57 -1.26 0.61 -9.37
N PRO A 58 -0.04 0.18 -9.78
CA PRO A 58 0.11 -0.80 -10.87
C PRO A 58 -0.46 -2.17 -10.49
N PHE A 59 -0.30 -2.58 -9.24
CA PHE A 59 -0.85 -3.84 -8.73
C PHE A 59 -2.37 -3.76 -8.61
N VAL A 60 -2.90 -2.62 -8.15
CA VAL A 60 -4.34 -2.36 -8.11
C VAL A 60 -4.94 -2.40 -9.52
N LEU A 61 -4.28 -1.78 -10.51
CA LEU A 61 -4.68 -1.85 -11.92
C LEU A 61 -4.77 -3.31 -12.38
N ALA A 62 -3.68 -4.07 -12.23
CA ALA A 62 -3.63 -5.45 -12.67
C ALA A 62 -4.67 -6.33 -11.97
N LEU A 63 -4.81 -6.22 -10.64
CA LEU A 63 -5.83 -6.94 -9.85
C LEU A 63 -7.24 -6.61 -10.33
N SER A 64 -7.52 -5.32 -10.59
CA SER A 64 -8.83 -4.87 -11.04
C SER A 64 -9.21 -5.42 -12.43
N HIS A 65 -8.22 -5.81 -13.24
CA HIS A 65 -8.37 -6.50 -14.52
C HIS A 65 -8.32 -8.04 -14.43
N GLY A 66 -8.18 -8.60 -13.22
CA GLY A 66 -8.13 -10.05 -13.02
C GLY A 66 -6.73 -10.66 -13.06
N GLY A 67 -5.69 -9.82 -13.05
CA GLY A 67 -4.31 -10.23 -12.81
C GLY A 67 -4.20 -11.02 -11.51
N LYS A 68 -3.30 -12.00 -11.51
CA LYS A 68 -3.07 -12.93 -10.41
C LYS A 68 -1.61 -13.38 -10.42
N ASN A 69 -1.17 -13.90 -9.28
CA ASN A 69 0.12 -14.55 -9.12
C ASN A 69 1.34 -13.65 -9.40
N PHE A 70 1.32 -12.41 -8.91
CA PHE A 70 2.37 -11.41 -9.13
C PHE A 70 3.77 -11.79 -8.64
N TYR A 71 3.88 -12.80 -7.78
CA TYR A 71 5.11 -13.24 -7.14
C TYR A 71 5.29 -14.75 -7.27
N ASP A 72 4.88 -15.33 -8.39
CA ASP A 72 5.14 -16.74 -8.74
C ASP A 72 4.81 -17.74 -7.62
N GLY A 73 3.63 -17.60 -7.01
CA GLY A 73 3.13 -18.50 -5.97
C GLY A 73 3.50 -18.12 -4.54
N TRP A 74 4.28 -17.06 -4.32
CA TRP A 74 4.70 -16.65 -2.97
C TRP A 74 3.52 -16.20 -2.08
N MET A 75 2.49 -15.59 -2.68
CA MET A 75 1.30 -15.16 -1.95
C MET A 75 0.30 -16.30 -1.78
N LYS A 76 -0.15 -16.55 -0.53
CA LYS A 76 -1.17 -17.57 -0.19
C LYS A 76 -2.46 -17.40 -1.01
N ASN A 77 -2.89 -16.16 -1.25
CA ASN A 77 -3.99 -15.85 -2.16
C ASN A 77 -3.41 -15.32 -3.48
N PRO A 78 -3.57 -16.03 -4.61
CA PRO A 78 -3.02 -15.61 -5.90
C PRO A 78 -3.67 -14.33 -6.43
N LYS A 79 -4.82 -13.89 -5.89
CA LYS A 79 -5.49 -12.63 -6.26
C LYS A 79 -5.21 -11.52 -5.23
N SER A 80 -3.99 -11.49 -4.68
CA SER A 80 -3.56 -10.48 -3.72
C SER A 80 -2.09 -10.16 -3.89
N ALA A 81 -1.69 -9.00 -3.37
CA ALA A 81 -0.29 -8.59 -3.22
C ALA A 81 -0.11 -7.96 -1.83
N MET A 82 1.02 -8.23 -1.18
CA MET A 82 1.45 -7.54 0.04
C MET A 82 2.59 -6.62 -0.34
N LEU A 83 2.43 -5.33 -0.08
CA LEU A 83 3.31 -4.27 -0.53
C LEU A 83 3.55 -3.30 0.63
N SER A 84 4.73 -2.67 0.63
CA SER A 84 5.06 -1.51 1.47
C SER A 84 4.96 -0.25 0.61
N CYS A 85 4.64 0.91 1.20
CA CYS A 85 4.97 2.17 0.53
C CYS A 85 6.49 2.37 0.52
N ASN A 86 6.93 3.34 -0.28
CA ASN A 86 8.34 3.74 -0.39
C ASN A 86 8.93 4.22 0.95
N ASP A 87 8.11 4.76 1.85
CA ASP A 87 8.54 5.28 3.15
C ASP A 87 8.55 4.21 4.26
N GLY A 88 8.04 3.00 3.98
CA GLY A 88 8.02 1.85 4.92
C GLY A 88 6.68 1.50 5.57
#